data_AF-A0A959C471-F1
#
_entry.id   AF-A0A959C471-F1
#
_cell.length_a   1.000
_cell.length_b   1.000
_cell.length_c   1.000
_cell.angle_alpha   90.00
_cell.angle_beta   90.00
_cell.angle_gamma   90.00
#
_symmetry.space_group_name_H-M   'P 1'
#
loop_
_entity.id
_entity.type
_entity.pdbx_description
1 polymer ?
#
loop_
_entity_poly.entity_id
_entity_poly.type
_entity_poly.pdbx_seq_one_letter_code
_entity_poly.pdbx_strand_id
1 'polypeptide(L)'
;AVLQKGFHSERQIHLEDKEAEQRFLEGTGSIIFDHVNKLAFACLSPRTDAGLLGELCREIGYREIVFHAVDAAGKDIYHTNVMMALGETFVVICLDSVRDPSERAMLEKVFAEYGKAIVDITLEQMNAFAGNMLQVSNSDGAPLLVMSEQAYRSLRPDQTATLEKHTKLLYSPIDTIETYGGGSARCMMAEVFLPRV
;
A
#
# COMPACT_ATOMS: atom_id res chain seq x y z
N ALA A 1 18.10 17.79 6.27
CA ALA A 1 17.72 16.68 5.34
C ALA A 1 17.05 17.25 4.08
N VAL A 2 16.99 16.52 2.96
CA VAL A 2 16.40 16.98 1.68
C VAL A 2 14.99 17.56 1.84
N LEU A 3 14.17 16.98 2.73
CA LEU A 3 12.80 17.45 3.00
C LEU A 3 12.74 18.84 3.66
N GLN A 4 13.66 19.17 4.57
CA GLN A 4 13.66 20.45 5.30
C GLN A 4 13.92 21.68 4.41
N LYS A 5 14.38 21.48 3.16
CA LYS A 5 14.59 22.58 2.20
C LYS A 5 13.29 23.03 1.52
N GLY A 6 12.23 22.23 1.55
CA GLY A 6 10.98 22.53 0.84
C GLY A 6 9.70 22.24 1.64
N PHE A 7 9.83 21.64 2.82
CA PHE A 7 8.70 21.26 3.66
C PHE A 7 8.92 21.65 5.11
N HIS A 8 7.86 22.08 5.77
CA HIS A 8 7.84 22.34 7.20
C HIS A 8 7.54 21.04 7.95
N SER A 9 8.40 20.70 8.92
CA SER A 9 8.28 19.51 9.76
C SER A 9 8.32 19.93 11.22
N GLU A 10 7.24 19.67 11.94
CA GLU A 10 7.10 20.04 13.36
C GLU A 10 7.69 18.98 14.29
N ARG A 11 7.66 17.72 13.86
CA ARG A 11 7.98 16.57 14.68
C ARG A 11 8.64 15.48 13.85
N GLN A 12 9.65 14.85 14.43
CA GLN A 12 10.28 13.63 13.93
C GLN A 12 10.09 12.52 14.97
N ILE A 13 9.68 11.34 14.52
CA ILE A 13 9.53 10.13 15.34
C ILE A 13 10.68 9.20 14.97
N HIS A 14 11.42 8.74 15.98
CA HIS A 14 12.59 7.89 15.83
C HIS A 14 12.24 6.46 16.25
N LEU A 15 12.47 5.49 15.37
CA LEU A 15 12.22 4.06 15.60
C LEU A 15 13.45 3.19 15.26
N GLU A 16 14.53 3.80 14.76
CA GLU A 16 15.74 3.14 14.28
C GLU A 16 16.46 2.29 15.35
N ASP A 17 16.33 2.64 16.63
CA ASP A 17 16.93 1.88 17.73
C ASP A 17 16.37 0.45 17.86
N LYS A 18 15.21 0.19 17.24
CA LYS A 18 14.51 -1.11 17.28
C LYS A 18 15.12 -2.15 16.35
N GLU A 19 15.97 -1.75 15.42
CA GLU A 19 16.73 -2.67 14.56
C GLU A 19 17.65 -3.60 15.39
N ALA A 20 18.19 -3.11 16.51
CA ALA A 20 18.99 -3.90 17.43
C ALA A 20 18.18 -5.03 18.12
N GLU A 21 16.86 -4.87 18.21
CA GLU A 21 15.92 -5.87 18.72
C GLU A 21 15.38 -6.79 17.59
N GLN A 22 15.86 -6.64 16.35
CA GLN A 22 15.33 -7.31 15.15
C GLN A 22 13.85 -7.02 14.88
N ARG A 23 13.40 -5.81 15.22
CA ARG A 23 12.04 -5.33 14.98
C ARG A 23 12.08 -4.23 13.93
N PHE A 24 11.23 -4.35 12.92
CA PHE A 24 11.29 -3.50 11.72
C PHE A 24 9.91 -2.95 11.37
N LEU A 25 9.89 -1.74 10.81
CA LEU A 25 8.70 -1.13 10.23
C LEU A 25 9.16 -0.34 9.00
N GLU A 26 9.22 -1.00 7.84
CA GLU A 26 9.86 -0.48 6.62
C GLU A 26 8.98 0.53 5.86
N GLY A 27 8.50 1.54 6.59
CA GLY A 27 7.83 2.72 6.06
C GLY A 27 6.61 2.39 5.19
N THR A 28 6.49 3.07 4.06
CA THR A 28 5.33 2.94 3.17
C THR A 28 5.31 1.61 2.41
N GLY A 29 6.36 0.80 2.44
CA GLY A 29 6.30 -0.58 1.97
C GLY A 29 5.46 -1.46 2.89
N SER A 30 5.77 -1.38 4.18
CA SER A 30 5.07 -2.08 5.27
C SER A 30 3.68 -1.52 5.59
N ILE A 31 3.44 -0.24 5.32
CA ILE A 31 2.22 0.44 5.75
C ILE A 31 1.53 1.12 4.57
N ILE A 32 0.22 0.89 4.45
CA ILE A 32 -0.66 1.66 3.57
C ILE A 32 -1.60 2.51 4.42
N PHE A 33 -1.51 3.82 4.26
CA PHE A 33 -2.31 4.77 5.02
C PHE A 33 -3.59 5.15 4.27
N ASP A 34 -4.72 5.12 4.97
CA ASP A 34 -5.89 5.93 4.62
C ASP A 34 -5.82 7.25 5.39
N HIS A 35 -5.29 8.29 4.76
CA HIS A 35 -5.11 9.58 5.43
C HIS A 35 -6.42 10.29 5.77
N VAL A 36 -7.49 10.03 5.00
CA VAL A 36 -8.82 10.62 5.20
C VAL A 36 -9.48 9.99 6.41
N ASN A 37 -9.45 8.65 6.50
CA ASN A 37 -10.12 7.90 7.56
C ASN A 37 -9.23 7.61 8.78
N LYS A 38 -7.97 8.05 8.74
CA LYS A 38 -6.96 7.80 9.79
C LYS A 38 -6.77 6.32 10.10
N LEU A 39 -6.63 5.52 9.04
CA LEU A 39 -6.35 4.07 9.15
C LEU A 39 -4.95 3.75 8.63
N ALA A 40 -4.31 2.75 9.21
CA ALA A 40 -3.03 2.23 8.75
C ALA A 40 -3.13 0.71 8.59
N PHE A 41 -3.06 0.23 7.35
CA PHE A 41 -3.12 -1.18 7.01
C PHE A 41 -1.72 -1.77 6.93
N ALA A 42 -1.52 -2.93 7.54
CA ALA A 42 -0.23 -3.61 7.54
C ALA A 42 -0.40 -5.13 7.60
N CYS A 43 0.17 -5.83 6.62
CA CYS A 43 0.44 -7.26 6.72
C CYS A 43 1.71 -7.50 7.55
N LEU A 44 1.64 -8.39 8.53
CA LEU A 44 2.80 -8.74 9.35
C LEU A 44 3.79 -9.60 8.59
N SER A 45 5.07 -9.32 8.83
CA SER A 45 6.19 -10.04 8.23
C SER A 45 7.46 -9.74 9.03
N PRO A 46 8.61 -10.36 8.71
CA PRO A 46 9.90 -9.95 9.26
C PRO A 46 10.28 -8.48 9.01
N ARG A 47 9.56 -7.77 8.13
CA ARG A 47 9.76 -6.33 7.83
C ARG A 47 8.74 -5.41 8.50
N THR A 48 7.73 -5.98 9.17
CA THR A 48 6.59 -5.25 9.73
C THR A 48 6.20 -5.80 11.10
N ASP A 49 6.65 -5.11 12.16
CA ASP A 49 6.35 -5.40 13.55
C ASP A 49 5.05 -4.71 14.00
N ALA A 50 4.12 -5.49 14.55
CA ALA A 50 2.83 -4.98 15.01
C ALA A 50 2.96 -3.95 16.16
N GLY A 51 3.93 -4.14 17.05
CA GLY A 51 4.16 -3.26 18.19
C GLY A 51 4.68 -1.88 17.76
N LEU A 52 5.61 -1.85 16.79
CA LEU A 52 6.11 -0.60 16.21
C LEU A 52 5.03 0.13 15.43
N LEU A 53 4.20 -0.59 14.68
CA LEU A 53 3.03 0.01 14.03
C LEU A 53 2.07 0.63 15.05
N GLY A 54 1.76 -0.07 16.14
CA GLY A 54 0.89 0.44 17.19
C GLY A 54 1.47 1.64 17.94
N GLU A 55 2.80 1.71 18.10
CA GLU A 55 3.49 2.91 18.61
C GLU A 55 3.34 4.07 17.63
N LEU A 56 3.68 3.88 16.36
CA LEU A 56 3.55 4.90 15.32
C LEU A 56 2.11 5.42 15.24
N CYS A 57 1.13 4.53 15.07
CA CYS A 57 -0.28 4.86 14.93
C CYS A 57 -0.80 5.69 16.11
N ARG A 58 -0.40 5.36 17.34
CA ARG A 58 -0.73 6.15 18.53
C ARG A 58 -0.13 7.56 18.48
N GLU A 59 1.10 7.68 18.03
CA GLU A 59 1.80 8.97 17.92
C GLU A 59 1.23 9.89 16.84
N ILE A 60 0.71 9.32 15.74
CA ILE A 60 0.16 10.08 14.61
C ILE A 60 -1.38 10.14 14.59
N GLY A 61 -2.05 9.46 15.53
CA GLY A 61 -3.51 9.46 15.66
C GLY A 61 -4.23 8.61 14.61
N TYR A 62 -3.68 7.45 14.28
CA TYR A 62 -4.24 6.48 13.33
C TYR A 62 -4.71 5.22 14.06
N ARG A 63 -5.68 4.53 13.49
CA ARG A 63 -6.08 3.18 13.90
C ARG A 63 -5.38 2.17 13.01
N GLU A 64 -4.63 1.27 13.62
CA GLU A 64 -3.99 0.15 12.95
C GLU A 64 -4.99 -0.94 12.55
N ILE A 65 -4.80 -1.51 11.36
CA ILE A 65 -5.51 -2.67 10.83
C ILE A 65 -4.44 -3.67 10.43
N VAL A 66 -4.27 -4.70 11.26
CA VAL A 66 -3.20 -5.69 11.15
C VAL A 66 -3.77 -7.02 10.69
N PHE A 67 -3.05 -7.69 9.80
CA PHE A 67 -3.44 -9.00 9.26
C PHE A 67 -2.21 -9.79 8.79
N HIS A 68 -2.41 -11.04 8.37
CA HIS A 68 -1.38 -11.91 7.84
C HIS A 68 -1.65 -12.24 6.37
N ALA A 69 -0.59 -12.29 5.57
CA ALA A 69 -0.69 -12.63 4.16
C ALA A 69 0.49 -13.52 3.74
N VAL A 70 0.21 -14.52 2.91
CA VAL A 70 1.22 -15.43 2.37
C VAL A 70 1.06 -15.60 0.85
N ASP A 71 2.15 -15.93 0.18
CA ASP A 71 2.16 -16.27 -1.23
C ASP A 71 1.58 -17.66 -1.53
N ALA A 72 1.71 -18.11 -2.78
CA ALA A 72 1.25 -19.44 -3.21
C ALA A 72 2.02 -20.59 -2.54
N ALA A 73 3.26 -20.36 -2.08
CA ALA A 73 4.09 -21.34 -1.39
C ALA A 73 3.91 -21.30 0.14
N GLY A 74 3.05 -20.42 0.65
CA GLY A 74 2.83 -20.24 2.09
C GLY A 74 3.91 -19.42 2.79
N LYS A 75 4.72 -18.66 2.02
CA LYS A 75 5.71 -17.74 2.57
C LYS A 75 5.08 -16.36 2.79
N ASP A 76 5.43 -15.70 3.89
CA ASP A 76 4.94 -14.36 4.21
C ASP A 76 5.16 -13.36 3.07
N ILE A 77 4.12 -12.59 2.79
CA ILE A 77 4.25 -11.38 1.97
C ILE A 77 5.03 -10.35 2.78
N TYR A 78 6.18 -9.93 2.25
CA TYR A 78 7.12 -9.12 3.01
C TYR A 78 6.66 -7.67 3.20
N HIS A 79 5.92 -7.09 2.27
CA HIS A 79 5.39 -5.73 2.32
C HIS A 79 3.93 -5.67 1.90
N THR A 80 3.14 -4.82 2.57
CA THR A 80 1.71 -4.67 2.28
C THR A 80 1.47 -4.14 0.86
N ASN A 81 2.37 -3.28 0.37
CA ASN A 81 2.32 -2.71 -0.97
C ASN A 81 2.58 -3.71 -2.12
N VAL A 82 2.93 -4.95 -1.81
CA VAL A 82 3.03 -6.03 -2.82
C VAL A 82 1.63 -6.53 -3.16
N MET A 83 0.75 -6.59 -2.16
CA MET A 83 -0.53 -7.25 -2.25
C MET A 83 -1.73 -6.30 -2.19
N MET A 84 -1.51 -5.02 -1.88
CA MET A 84 -2.57 -4.04 -1.68
C MET A 84 -2.16 -2.65 -2.16
N ALA A 85 -3.10 -1.95 -2.79
CA ALA A 85 -3.06 -0.51 -3.06
C ALA A 85 -4.39 0.14 -2.65
N LEU A 86 -4.33 1.33 -2.08
CA LEU A 86 -5.51 2.05 -1.61
C LEU A 86 -5.70 3.33 -2.43
N GLY A 87 -6.94 3.56 -2.88
CA GLY A 87 -7.40 4.83 -3.40
C GLY A 87 -8.43 5.49 -2.47
N GLU A 88 -8.89 6.68 -2.86
CA GLU A 88 -9.89 7.45 -2.10
C GLU A 88 -11.19 6.66 -1.89
N THR A 89 -11.64 5.92 -2.90
CA THR A 89 -12.95 5.23 -2.90
C THR A 89 -12.86 3.75 -3.29
N PHE A 90 -11.66 3.20 -3.38
CA PHE A 90 -11.44 1.80 -3.76
C PHE A 90 -10.19 1.23 -3.11
N VAL A 91 -10.07 -0.09 -3.13
CA VAL A 91 -8.87 -0.83 -2.75
C VAL A 91 -8.60 -1.90 -3.80
N VAL A 92 -7.37 -2.00 -4.25
CA VAL A 92 -6.86 -3.18 -4.98
C VAL A 92 -6.21 -4.07 -3.94
N ILE A 93 -6.62 -5.33 -3.83
CA ILE A 93 -6.13 -6.22 -2.78
C ILE A 93 -6.13 -7.68 -3.24
N CYS A 94 -5.13 -8.47 -2.87
CA CYS A 94 -5.15 -9.92 -3.06
C CYS A 94 -5.73 -10.62 -1.83
N LEU A 95 -7.05 -10.85 -1.78
CA LEU A 95 -7.67 -11.51 -0.62
C LEU A 95 -7.26 -12.98 -0.49
N ASP A 96 -6.92 -13.64 -1.59
CA ASP A 96 -6.39 -15.01 -1.59
C ASP A 96 -5.07 -15.18 -0.81
N SER A 97 -4.30 -14.09 -0.67
CA SER A 97 -3.07 -14.10 0.14
C SER A 97 -3.38 -14.11 1.64
N VAL A 98 -4.54 -13.60 2.07
CA VAL A 98 -4.99 -13.57 3.46
C VAL A 98 -5.74 -14.88 3.77
N ARG A 99 -5.02 -15.88 4.30
CA ARG A 99 -5.58 -17.25 4.43
C ARG A 99 -6.62 -17.35 5.54
N ASP A 100 -6.47 -16.59 6.62
CA ASP A 100 -7.41 -16.57 7.73
C ASP A 100 -8.77 -15.98 7.27
N PRO A 101 -9.87 -16.75 7.30
CA PRO A 101 -11.19 -16.23 6.93
C PRO A 101 -11.68 -15.08 7.81
N SER A 102 -11.26 -15.04 9.08
CA SER A 102 -11.64 -13.99 10.03
C SER A 102 -10.96 -12.66 9.71
N GLU A 103 -9.67 -12.70 9.32
CA GLU A 103 -8.95 -11.50 8.87
C GLU A 103 -9.48 -10.99 7.53
N ARG A 104 -9.80 -11.88 6.59
CA ARG A 104 -10.49 -11.50 5.34
C ARG A 104 -11.81 -10.79 5.60
N ALA A 105 -12.67 -11.40 6.42
CA ALA A 105 -13.96 -10.80 6.77
C ALA A 105 -13.79 -9.45 7.50
N MET A 106 -12.75 -9.30 8.32
CA MET A 106 -12.40 -8.03 8.95
C MET A 106 -12.03 -6.97 7.92
N LEU A 107 -11.14 -7.30 6.96
CA LEU A 107 -10.74 -6.38 5.89
C LEU A 107 -11.93 -5.95 5.03
N GLU A 108 -12.72 -6.92 4.56
CA GLU A 108 -13.93 -6.65 3.77
C GLU A 108 -14.91 -5.74 4.52
N LYS A 109 -15.12 -6.00 5.80
CA LYS A 109 -15.97 -5.17 6.66
C LYS A 109 -15.43 -3.75 6.78
N VAL A 110 -14.13 -3.57 7.01
CA VAL A 110 -13.50 -2.25 7.09
C VAL A 110 -13.64 -1.51 5.77
N PHE A 111 -13.36 -2.16 4.64
CA PHE A 111 -13.51 -1.53 3.32
C PHE A 111 -14.97 -1.12 3.05
N ALA A 112 -15.94 -1.96 3.40
CA ALA A 112 -17.36 -1.62 3.29
C ALA A 112 -17.76 -0.46 4.21
N GLU A 113 -17.29 -0.44 5.46
CA GLU A 113 -17.53 0.61 6.45
C GLU A 113 -17.08 1.99 5.96
N TYR A 114 -15.93 2.04 5.26
CA TYR A 114 -15.37 3.27 4.72
C TYR A 114 -15.64 3.48 3.21
N GLY A 115 -16.63 2.76 2.66
CA GLY A 115 -17.11 2.97 1.29
C GLY A 115 -16.08 2.70 0.19
N LYS A 116 -15.15 1.77 0.42
CA LYS A 116 -14.12 1.37 -0.55
C LYS A 116 -14.63 0.22 -1.42
N ALA A 117 -14.70 0.44 -2.73
CA ALA A 117 -14.94 -0.64 -3.68
C ALA A 117 -13.74 -1.59 -3.72
N ILE A 118 -13.98 -2.89 -3.51
CA ILE A 118 -12.93 -3.91 -3.55
C ILE A 118 -12.68 -4.36 -4.98
N VAL A 119 -11.44 -4.22 -5.43
CA VAL A 119 -10.92 -4.81 -6.67
C VAL A 119 -9.98 -5.94 -6.26
N ASP A 120 -10.56 -7.13 -6.11
CA ASP A 120 -9.82 -8.32 -5.69
C ASP A 120 -8.95 -8.83 -6.84
N ILE A 121 -7.65 -9.00 -6.59
CA ILE A 121 -6.65 -9.47 -7.54
C ILE A 121 -6.17 -10.87 -7.17
N THR A 122 -5.85 -11.68 -8.17
CA THR A 122 -5.34 -13.03 -7.95
C THR A 122 -3.88 -12.99 -7.46
N LEU A 123 -3.38 -14.11 -6.93
CA LEU A 123 -1.95 -14.27 -6.61
C LEU A 123 -1.06 -14.07 -7.85
N GLU A 124 -1.53 -14.46 -9.04
CA GLU A 124 -0.81 -14.23 -10.30
C GLU A 124 -0.72 -12.73 -10.62
N GLN A 125 -1.82 -12.00 -10.49
CA GLN A 125 -1.86 -10.54 -10.68
C GLN A 125 -1.02 -9.80 -9.64
N MET A 126 -1.04 -10.25 -8.39
CA MET A 126 -0.17 -9.76 -7.33
C MET A 126 1.31 -9.93 -7.70
N ASN A 127 1.69 -11.11 -8.20
CA ASN A 127 3.05 -11.38 -8.69
C ASN A 127 3.41 -10.60 -9.95
N ALA A 128 2.42 -10.12 -10.69
CA ALA A 128 2.54 -9.17 -11.79
C ALA A 128 2.47 -7.70 -11.32
N PHE A 129 2.69 -7.45 -10.02
CA PHE A 129 2.71 -6.13 -9.38
C PHE A 129 1.38 -5.37 -9.35
N ALA A 130 0.23 -6.04 -9.51
CA ALA A 130 -1.07 -5.37 -9.46
C ALA A 130 -1.40 -4.76 -8.08
N GLY A 131 -0.75 -5.20 -7.00
CA GLY A 131 -0.85 -4.54 -5.70
C GLY A 131 0.04 -3.30 -5.55
N ASN A 132 1.04 -3.11 -6.42
CA ASN A 132 2.05 -2.06 -6.29
C ASN A 132 1.68 -0.78 -7.07
N MET A 133 0.46 -0.29 -6.83
CA MET A 133 -0.09 0.90 -7.47
C MET A 133 -0.20 2.06 -6.49
N LEU A 134 -0.17 3.30 -6.98
CA LEU A 134 -0.37 4.47 -6.15
C LEU A 134 -1.32 5.46 -6.82
N GLN A 135 -2.35 5.89 -6.08
CA GLN A 135 -3.21 6.98 -6.54
C GLN A 135 -2.58 8.33 -6.21
N VAL A 136 -2.50 9.21 -7.19
CA VAL A 136 -1.97 10.58 -7.09
C VAL A 136 -2.92 11.55 -7.78
N SER A 137 -2.82 12.84 -7.50
CA SER A 137 -3.55 13.88 -8.22
C SER A 137 -2.64 14.59 -9.21
N ASN A 138 -3.15 14.87 -10.41
CA ASN A 138 -2.45 15.75 -11.35
C ASN A 138 -2.57 17.24 -10.94
N SER A 139 -2.01 18.14 -11.75
CA SER A 139 -2.08 19.60 -11.52
C SER A 139 -3.50 20.18 -11.47
N ASP A 140 -4.47 19.48 -12.08
CA ASP A 140 -5.87 19.89 -12.13
C ASP A 140 -6.70 19.24 -11.01
N GLY A 141 -6.06 18.47 -10.12
CA GLY A 141 -6.72 17.72 -9.04
C GLY A 141 -7.38 16.41 -9.49
N ALA A 142 -7.25 16.01 -10.76
CA ALA A 142 -7.83 14.77 -11.25
C ALA A 142 -7.04 13.55 -10.73
N PRO A 143 -7.73 12.50 -10.22
CA PRO A 143 -7.07 11.31 -9.71
C PRO A 143 -6.49 10.45 -10.84
N LEU A 144 -5.24 10.04 -10.65
CA LEU A 144 -4.48 9.12 -11.49
C LEU A 144 -4.05 7.92 -10.65
N LEU A 145 -4.27 6.70 -11.13
CA LEU A 145 -3.70 5.50 -10.53
C LEU A 145 -2.49 5.08 -11.36
N VAL A 146 -1.32 5.24 -10.77
CA VAL A 146 -0.03 4.95 -11.38
C VAL A 146 0.33 3.48 -11.11
N MET A 147 0.69 2.77 -12.17
CA MET A 147 1.09 1.36 -12.13
C MET A 147 2.10 1.04 -13.23
N SER A 148 2.69 -0.16 -13.21
CA SER A 148 3.48 -0.64 -14.35
C SER A 148 2.59 -1.12 -15.49
N GLU A 149 3.14 -1.17 -16.71
CA GLU A 149 2.45 -1.81 -17.83
C GLU A 149 2.17 -3.31 -17.57
N GLN A 150 3.06 -4.00 -16.84
CA GLN A 150 2.86 -5.40 -16.44
C GLN A 150 1.62 -5.55 -15.54
N ALA A 151 1.52 -4.71 -14.50
CA ALA A 151 0.36 -4.67 -13.61
C ALA A 151 -0.93 -4.43 -14.40
N TYR A 152 -0.93 -3.40 -15.26
CA TYR A 152 -2.08 -3.07 -16.10
C TYR A 152 -2.53 -4.25 -16.98
N ARG A 153 -1.58 -4.89 -17.68
CA ARG A 153 -1.88 -6.02 -18.58
C ARG A 153 -2.36 -7.28 -17.84
N SER A 154 -2.02 -7.42 -16.56
CA SER A 154 -2.50 -8.53 -15.73
C SER A 154 -3.98 -8.39 -15.33
N LEU A 155 -4.50 -7.15 -15.30
CA LEU A 155 -5.88 -6.88 -14.89
C LEU A 155 -6.88 -7.42 -15.91
N ARG A 156 -7.97 -7.97 -15.40
CA ARG A 156 -9.12 -8.35 -16.22
C ARG A 156 -9.93 -7.12 -16.60
N PRO A 157 -10.68 -7.15 -17.71
CA PRO A 157 -11.53 -6.03 -18.13
C PRO A 157 -12.51 -5.52 -17.06
N ASP A 158 -13.05 -6.41 -16.22
CA ASP A 158 -13.95 -6.03 -15.11
C ASP A 158 -13.26 -5.24 -14.00
N GLN A 159 -12.00 -5.58 -13.68
CA GLN A 159 -11.19 -4.88 -12.69
C GLN A 159 -10.81 -3.49 -13.22
N THR A 160 -10.33 -3.42 -14.47
CA THR A 160 -10.02 -2.14 -15.16
C THR A 160 -11.24 -1.23 -15.21
N ALA A 161 -12.38 -1.75 -15.67
CA ALA A 161 -13.62 -0.97 -15.75
C ALA A 161 -14.14 -0.52 -14.37
N THR A 162 -13.80 -1.24 -13.29
CA THR A 162 -14.14 -0.82 -11.92
C THR A 162 -13.22 0.32 -11.49
N LEU A 163 -11.91 0.21 -11.70
CA LEU A 163 -10.95 1.27 -11.37
C LEU A 163 -11.22 2.57 -12.14
N GLU A 164 -11.55 2.47 -13.43
CA GLU A 164 -11.83 3.63 -14.30
C GLU A 164 -13.06 4.45 -13.87
N LYS A 165 -13.94 3.90 -13.02
CA LYS A 165 -15.03 4.67 -12.39
C LYS A 165 -14.53 5.64 -11.33
N HIS A 166 -13.34 5.41 -10.78
CA HIS A 166 -12.79 6.14 -9.65
C HIS A 166 -11.57 6.98 -10.01
N THR A 167 -10.82 6.58 -11.04
CA THR A 167 -9.51 7.17 -11.34
C THR A 167 -9.12 6.92 -12.78
N LYS A 168 -8.28 7.79 -13.35
CA LYS A 168 -7.67 7.52 -14.65
C LYS A 168 -6.45 6.61 -14.46
N LEU A 169 -6.31 5.60 -15.29
CA LEU A 169 -5.15 4.71 -15.25
C LEU A 169 -3.96 5.34 -15.98
N LEU A 170 -2.79 5.33 -15.35
CA LEU A 170 -1.53 5.77 -15.94
C LEU A 170 -0.50 4.65 -15.76
N TYR A 171 0.03 4.14 -16.87
CA TYR A 171 0.99 3.05 -16.85
C TYR A 171 2.12 3.26 -17.84
N SER A 172 3.27 2.68 -17.54
CA SER A 172 4.48 2.74 -18.37
C SER A 172 5.27 1.43 -18.21
N PRO A 173 5.97 0.96 -19.26
CA PRO A 173 6.90 -0.16 -19.13
C PRO A 173 8.05 0.24 -18.20
N ILE A 174 8.23 -0.52 -17.12
CA ILE A 174 9.34 -0.36 -16.17
C ILE A 174 10.06 -1.71 -15.94
N ASP A 175 10.11 -2.54 -16.99
CA ASP A 175 10.54 -3.95 -16.95
C ASP A 175 11.92 -4.12 -16.31
N THR A 176 12.83 -3.17 -16.53
CA THR A 176 14.18 -3.23 -15.95
C THR A 176 14.14 -3.15 -14.41
N ILE A 177 13.27 -2.29 -13.86
CA ILE A 177 13.12 -2.15 -12.40
C ILE A 177 12.44 -3.39 -11.83
N GLU A 178 11.40 -3.90 -12.48
CA GLU A 178 10.66 -5.06 -12.00
C GLU A 178 11.50 -6.35 -12.05
N THR A 179 12.25 -6.54 -13.14
CA THR A 179 13.07 -7.75 -13.36
C THR A 179 14.25 -7.83 -12.40
N TYR A 180 14.90 -6.69 -12.10
CA TYR A 180 16.16 -6.69 -11.34
C TYR A 180 16.05 -6.09 -9.94
N GLY A 181 15.04 -5.26 -9.67
CA GLY A 181 14.88 -4.50 -8.43
C GLY A 181 13.86 -5.06 -7.45
N GLY A 182 12.98 -5.98 -7.87
CA GLY A 182 11.97 -6.59 -7.01
C GLY A 182 10.87 -5.64 -6.51
N GLY A 183 10.76 -4.46 -7.11
CA GLY A 183 9.73 -3.45 -6.84
C GLY A 183 9.13 -2.91 -8.14
N SER A 184 8.03 -2.18 -8.04
CA SER A 184 7.33 -1.61 -9.19
C SER A 184 6.96 -0.14 -8.93
N ALA A 185 5.96 0.40 -9.63
CA ALA A 185 5.67 1.82 -9.71
C ALA A 185 5.57 2.49 -8.33
N ARG A 186 4.80 1.92 -7.38
CA ARG A 186 4.67 2.51 -6.03
C ARG A 186 5.99 2.55 -5.27
N CYS A 187 6.83 1.52 -5.39
CA CYS A 187 8.14 1.49 -4.73
C CYS A 187 9.10 2.59 -5.21
N MET A 188 8.84 3.18 -6.38
CA MET A 188 9.64 4.28 -6.96
C MET A 188 9.12 5.67 -6.55
N MET A 189 8.04 5.76 -5.78
CA MET A 189 7.40 7.01 -5.40
C MET A 189 7.34 7.18 -3.89
N ALA A 190 7.60 8.39 -3.42
CA ALA A 190 7.49 8.75 -2.01
C ALA A 190 6.38 9.79 -1.83
N GLU A 191 5.40 9.46 -1.00
CA GLU A 191 4.32 10.37 -0.64
C GLU A 191 4.80 11.34 0.45
N VAL A 192 4.64 12.65 0.22
CA VAL A 192 5.04 13.69 1.18
C VAL A 192 3.81 14.54 1.52
N PHE A 193 3.25 14.29 2.70
CA PHE A 193 2.07 15.01 3.21
C PHE A 193 2.42 16.21 4.09
N LEU A 194 3.70 16.58 4.17
CA LEU A 194 4.12 17.76 4.92
C LEU A 194 3.71 19.05 4.18
N PRO A 195 3.37 20.12 4.93
CA PRO A 195 3.13 21.43 4.32
C PRO A 195 4.39 21.96 3.64
N ARG A 196 4.23 22.56 2.47
CA ARG A 196 5.34 23.25 1.77
C ARG A 196 5.71 24.54 2.51
N VAL A 197 6.99 24.87 2.48
CA VAL A 197 7.51 26.19 2.92
C VAL A 197 7.18 27.25 1.88
#